data_AF-A0A7V3T752-F1
#
_entry.id   AF-A0A7V3T752-F1
#
_cell.length_a   1.000
_cell.length_b   1.000
_cell.length_c   1.000
_cell.angle_alpha   90.00
_cell.angle_beta   90.00
_cell.angle_gamma   90.00
#
_symmetry.space_group_name_H-M   'P 1'
#
loop_
_entity.id
_entity.type
_entity.pdbx_description
1 polymer ?
#
loop_
_entity_poly.entity_id
_entity_poly.type
_entity_poly.pdbx_seq_one_letter_code
_entity_poly.pdbx_strand_id
1 'polypeptide(L)'
;MHRTTRQRLMVGLALGAALLAGNGLRAQAQFAEAVINYNPGNLPSWLLSYTNPSAALGEPSRLTPGPFGGPVDPFNPPYLPEQLVAVGAGGWLTVQMAVPIVNLPGHPFGLDFLIFGNAGFVITNGDYTGGGITDGSLFGQLVGTSTVWVSPDNLAWYRLDPALAPPLDGLYPTDGAGEFLLPVNPALGSADFAGLGLPGIRALYAGSGGGAGFDLAWARDANGQPVSLDSARFVRVEVSGGHAEIDAFVAVPEPSALSLVGLAVAMALGWAWPRSQVRRKL
;
A
#
# COMPACT_ATOMS: atom_id res chain seq x y z
N MET A 1 20.33 21.64 -54.00
CA MET A 1 20.42 22.23 -52.64
C MET A 1 19.23 21.77 -51.80
N HIS A 2 19.20 20.51 -51.30
CA HIS A 2 18.09 19.98 -50.48
C HIS A 2 18.47 18.66 -49.76
N ARG A 3 19.66 18.56 -49.16
CA ARG A 3 20.09 17.36 -48.40
C ARG A 3 20.46 17.60 -46.93
N THR A 4 20.31 18.80 -46.40
CA THR A 4 20.82 19.15 -45.06
C THR A 4 19.78 19.06 -43.92
N THR A 5 18.48 18.98 -44.22
CA THR A 5 17.42 19.01 -43.17
C THR A 5 17.05 17.63 -42.63
N ARG A 6 17.10 16.57 -43.47
CA ARG A 6 16.74 15.20 -43.04
C ARG A 6 17.77 14.55 -42.10
N GLN A 7 19.05 14.85 -42.26
CA GLN A 7 20.10 14.30 -41.38
C GLN A 7 20.13 14.94 -39.99
N ARG A 8 19.72 16.22 -39.86
CA ARG A 8 19.59 16.87 -38.54
C ARG A 8 18.38 16.36 -37.75
N LEU A 9 17.32 15.92 -38.42
CA LEU A 9 16.15 15.31 -37.78
C LEU A 9 16.45 13.93 -37.16
N MET A 10 17.28 13.10 -37.82
CA MET A 10 17.57 11.75 -37.32
C MET A 10 18.56 11.74 -36.15
N VAL A 11 19.48 12.70 -36.05
CA VAL A 11 20.43 12.80 -34.94
C VAL A 11 19.76 13.37 -33.67
N GLY A 12 18.80 14.29 -33.81
CA GLY A 12 18.02 14.82 -32.68
C GLY A 12 17.07 13.79 -32.05
N LEU A 13 16.45 12.93 -32.87
CA LEU A 13 15.58 11.84 -32.40
C LEU A 13 16.37 10.72 -31.69
N ALA A 14 17.60 10.44 -32.12
CA ALA A 14 18.45 9.42 -31.50
C ALA A 14 19.01 9.86 -30.14
N LEU A 15 19.38 11.14 -29.95
CA LEU A 15 19.82 11.64 -28.65
C LEU A 15 18.65 11.79 -27.64
N GLY A 16 17.46 12.16 -28.10
CA GLY A 16 16.27 12.23 -27.24
C GLY A 16 15.81 10.85 -26.75
N ALA A 17 15.88 9.82 -27.61
CA ALA A 17 15.55 8.45 -27.22
C ALA A 17 16.62 7.81 -26.32
N ALA A 18 17.90 8.15 -26.49
CA ALA A 18 18.98 7.62 -25.65
C ALA A 18 18.98 8.21 -24.22
N LEU A 19 18.57 9.48 -24.06
CA LEU A 19 18.38 10.10 -22.73
C LEU A 19 17.11 9.60 -22.01
N LEU A 20 16.14 9.05 -22.74
CA LEU A 20 14.94 8.40 -22.18
C LEU A 20 15.14 6.89 -21.93
N ALA A 21 16.17 6.28 -22.51
CA ALA A 21 16.48 4.86 -22.33
C ALA A 21 17.45 4.57 -21.15
N GLY A 22 18.15 5.59 -20.65
CA GLY A 22 19.12 5.46 -19.55
C GLY A 22 18.51 5.41 -18.14
N ASN A 23 17.29 5.94 -17.98
CA ASN A 23 16.46 5.75 -16.80
C ASN A 23 15.32 4.83 -17.20
N GLY A 24 15.62 3.54 -17.43
CA GLY A 24 14.57 2.55 -17.38
C GLY A 24 13.78 2.82 -16.11
N LEU A 25 12.51 3.19 -16.27
CA LEU A 25 11.50 3.20 -15.22
C LEU A 25 11.49 1.79 -14.62
N ARG A 26 12.45 1.50 -13.75
CA ARG A 26 12.21 0.58 -12.66
C ARG A 26 11.17 1.34 -11.87
N ALA A 27 9.90 1.00 -12.09
CA ALA A 27 8.92 1.13 -11.04
C ALA A 27 9.56 0.39 -9.86
N GLN A 28 10.30 1.13 -9.02
CA GLN A 28 10.84 0.56 -7.81
C GLN A 28 9.62 0.11 -7.02
N ALA A 29 9.67 -1.14 -6.56
CA ALA A 29 8.63 -1.67 -5.70
C ALA A 29 8.36 -0.63 -4.60
N GLN A 30 7.11 -0.28 -4.35
CA GLN A 30 6.75 0.64 -3.27
C GLN A 30 6.68 -0.09 -1.93
N PHE A 31 7.25 -1.30 -1.86
CA PHE A 31 7.01 -2.25 -0.78
C PHE A 31 8.24 -2.42 0.11
N ALA A 32 8.06 -3.04 1.27
CA ALA A 32 9.20 -3.51 2.06
C ALA A 32 10.09 -4.47 1.25
N GLU A 33 11.41 -4.26 1.28
CA GLU A 33 12.39 -5.09 0.55
C GLU A 33 13.26 -5.95 1.45
N ALA A 34 13.38 -5.60 2.73
CA ALA A 34 14.22 -6.34 3.67
C ALA A 34 13.68 -6.28 5.09
N VAL A 35 13.85 -7.40 5.81
CA VAL A 35 13.67 -7.47 7.26
C VAL A 35 14.98 -7.04 7.92
N ILE A 36 14.92 -6.03 8.78
CA ILE A 36 16.08 -5.54 9.53
C ILE A 36 16.23 -6.31 10.84
N ASN A 37 15.12 -6.49 11.56
CA ASN A 37 15.08 -7.28 12.77
C ASN A 37 13.65 -7.72 13.05
N TYR A 38 13.51 -8.89 13.68
CA TYR A 38 12.24 -9.47 14.06
C TYR A 38 12.38 -10.17 15.41
N ASN A 39 11.45 -9.89 16.31
CA ASN A 39 11.22 -10.66 17.51
C ASN A 39 9.74 -11.05 17.55
N PRO A 40 9.39 -12.35 17.52
CA PRO A 40 8.00 -12.79 17.53
C PRO A 40 7.26 -12.38 18.81
N GLY A 41 7.95 -12.11 19.92
CA GLY A 41 7.32 -11.86 21.22
C GLY A 41 6.57 -13.09 21.74
N ASN A 42 5.56 -12.87 22.58
CA ASN A 42 4.71 -13.92 23.11
C ASN A 42 3.51 -14.16 22.19
N LEU A 43 3.59 -15.19 21.34
CA LEU A 43 2.52 -15.60 20.45
C LEU A 43 1.65 -16.72 21.06
N PRO A 44 0.33 -16.71 20.80
CA PRO A 44 -0.50 -17.86 21.11
C PRO A 44 -0.11 -19.09 20.26
N SER A 45 -0.44 -20.29 20.73
CA SER A 45 0.03 -21.56 20.14
C SER A 45 -0.35 -21.74 18.67
N TRP A 46 -1.51 -21.21 18.25
CA TRP A 46 -1.98 -21.28 16.86
C TRP A 46 -1.26 -20.32 15.90
N LEU A 47 -0.48 -19.35 16.40
CA LEU A 47 0.32 -18.43 15.59
C LEU A 47 1.81 -18.77 15.51
N LEU A 48 2.25 -19.86 16.17
CA LEU A 48 3.67 -20.22 16.18
C LEU A 48 4.23 -20.57 14.79
N SER A 49 3.37 -20.95 13.83
CA SER A 49 3.77 -21.18 12.43
C SER A 49 3.95 -19.89 11.62
N TYR A 50 3.47 -18.74 12.11
CA TYR A 50 3.49 -17.46 11.40
C TYR A 50 4.73 -16.62 11.75
N THR A 51 5.87 -17.27 11.94
CA THR A 51 7.10 -16.61 12.43
C THR A 51 8.15 -16.38 11.33
N ASN A 52 7.74 -16.47 10.06
CA ASN A 52 8.58 -16.11 8.92
C ASN A 52 8.46 -14.61 8.62
N PRO A 53 9.42 -13.75 9.01
CA PRO A 53 9.29 -12.31 8.80
C PRO A 53 9.39 -11.89 7.33
N SER A 54 9.87 -12.78 6.45
CA SER A 54 9.93 -12.48 5.01
C SER A 54 8.55 -12.49 4.35
N ALA A 55 7.52 -13.01 5.03
CA ALA A 55 6.13 -12.94 4.56
C ALA A 55 5.64 -11.49 4.41
N ALA A 56 6.18 -10.54 5.20
CA ALA A 56 5.81 -9.12 5.13
C ALA A 56 6.53 -8.33 4.02
N LEU A 57 7.33 -8.99 3.16
CA LEU A 57 8.09 -8.34 2.10
C LEU A 57 7.36 -8.43 0.76
N GLY A 58 7.50 -7.39 -0.06
CA GLY A 58 6.85 -7.32 -1.35
C GLY A 58 5.39 -6.86 -1.29
N GLU A 59 4.68 -7.11 -2.38
CA GLU A 59 3.30 -6.66 -2.56
C GLU A 59 2.34 -7.37 -1.59
N PRO A 60 1.30 -6.68 -1.08
CA PRO A 60 0.22 -7.35 -0.35
C PRO A 60 -0.40 -8.51 -1.12
N SER A 61 -0.92 -9.49 -0.40
CA SER A 61 -1.51 -10.69 -0.95
C SER A 61 -2.73 -10.39 -1.82
N ARG A 62 -2.70 -10.81 -3.09
CA ARG A 62 -3.86 -10.74 -4.00
C ARG A 62 -4.68 -12.02 -4.05
N LEU A 63 -4.04 -13.16 -3.77
CA LEU A 63 -4.60 -14.49 -3.87
C LEU A 63 -4.05 -15.33 -2.73
N THR A 64 -4.91 -16.08 -2.06
CA THR A 64 -4.48 -17.16 -1.17
C THR A 64 -4.33 -18.43 -1.99
N PRO A 65 -3.14 -19.06 -2.05
CA PRO A 65 -2.93 -20.30 -2.80
C PRO A 65 -3.57 -21.52 -2.12
N GLY A 66 -3.66 -22.62 -2.88
CA GLY A 66 -4.11 -23.92 -2.38
C GLY A 66 -5.58 -24.26 -2.70
N PRO A 67 -6.02 -25.47 -2.31
CA PRO A 67 -7.34 -26.00 -2.69
C PRO A 67 -8.52 -25.27 -2.04
N PHE A 68 -8.27 -24.59 -0.92
CA PHE A 68 -9.23 -23.71 -0.23
C PHE A 68 -8.85 -22.23 -0.39
N GLY A 69 -7.97 -21.96 -1.35
CA GLY A 69 -7.53 -20.63 -1.72
C GLY A 69 -8.56 -19.90 -2.58
N GLY A 70 -8.20 -18.69 -3.00
CA GLY A 70 -9.07 -17.82 -3.79
C GLY A 70 -8.57 -16.38 -3.75
N PRO A 71 -9.31 -15.45 -4.37
CA PRO A 71 -9.03 -14.03 -4.24
C PRO A 71 -8.94 -13.64 -2.76
N VAL A 72 -7.95 -12.82 -2.44
CA VAL A 72 -7.98 -12.05 -1.20
C VAL A 72 -8.98 -10.93 -1.42
N ASP A 73 -9.99 -10.87 -0.57
CA ASP A 73 -10.99 -9.80 -0.61
C ASP A 73 -11.46 -9.45 0.81
N PRO A 74 -12.23 -8.36 0.98
CA PRO A 74 -12.65 -7.90 2.29
C PRO A 74 -13.45 -8.92 3.14
N PHE A 75 -13.95 -10.01 2.56
CA PHE A 75 -14.59 -11.11 3.30
C PHE A 75 -13.70 -12.34 3.45
N ASN A 76 -12.61 -12.43 2.69
CA ASN A 76 -11.68 -13.56 2.66
C ASN A 76 -10.22 -13.06 2.70
N PRO A 77 -9.72 -12.63 3.87
CA PRO A 77 -8.37 -12.08 4.03
C PRO A 77 -7.27 -13.14 3.79
N PRO A 78 -6.01 -12.73 3.58
CA PRO A 78 -4.89 -13.69 3.52
C PRO A 78 -4.78 -14.41 4.86
N TYR A 79 -4.47 -15.70 4.88
CA TYR A 79 -4.46 -16.49 6.13
C TYR A 79 -3.30 -17.47 6.24
N LEU A 80 -2.45 -17.61 5.22
CA LEU A 80 -1.38 -18.59 5.24
C LEU A 80 -0.10 -18.05 5.91
N PRO A 81 0.72 -18.93 6.53
CA PRO A 81 2.02 -18.56 7.08
C PRO A 81 3.01 -17.97 6.05
N GLU A 82 2.81 -18.24 4.76
CA GLU A 82 3.60 -17.65 3.68
C GLU A 82 3.16 -16.22 3.32
N GLN A 83 1.94 -15.83 3.71
CA GLN A 83 1.37 -14.50 3.47
C GLN A 83 1.52 -13.59 4.70
N LEU A 84 1.49 -14.17 5.90
CA LEU A 84 1.43 -13.41 7.15
C LEU A 84 2.62 -13.71 8.07
N VAL A 85 3.12 -12.66 8.70
CA VAL A 85 3.97 -12.76 9.90
C VAL A 85 3.22 -12.26 11.12
N ALA A 86 3.25 -13.04 12.19
CA ALA A 86 2.66 -12.69 13.47
C ALA A 86 3.69 -12.01 14.39
N VAL A 87 3.25 -11.00 15.13
CA VAL A 87 3.99 -10.33 16.20
C VAL A 87 3.12 -10.37 17.45
N GLY A 88 3.59 -11.03 18.49
CA GLY A 88 2.93 -11.14 19.79
C GLY A 88 3.39 -10.08 20.78
N ALA A 89 2.79 -10.07 21.97
CA ALA A 89 3.11 -9.13 23.03
C ALA A 89 4.60 -9.16 23.40
N GLY A 90 5.21 -7.97 23.48
CA GLY A 90 6.65 -7.77 23.67
C GLY A 90 7.50 -8.01 22.41
N GLY A 91 6.87 -8.28 21.27
CA GLY A 91 7.51 -8.51 19.98
C GLY A 91 7.55 -7.27 19.10
N TRP A 92 8.34 -7.35 18.03
CA TRP A 92 8.41 -6.32 17.00
C TRP A 92 8.83 -6.89 15.64
N LEU A 93 8.44 -6.20 14.58
CA LEU A 93 8.96 -6.39 13.23
C LEU A 93 9.50 -5.05 12.73
N THR A 94 10.74 -5.03 12.24
CA THR A 94 11.35 -3.88 11.58
C THR A 94 11.68 -4.22 10.14
N VAL A 95 11.16 -3.42 9.21
CA VAL A 95 11.41 -3.55 7.77
C VAL A 95 12.09 -2.32 7.21
N GLN A 96 12.82 -2.52 6.12
CA GLN A 96 13.32 -1.47 5.24
C GLN A 96 12.45 -1.43 3.98
N MET A 97 12.00 -0.24 3.62
CA MET A 97 11.24 0.01 2.39
C MET A 97 12.16 0.00 1.16
N ALA A 98 11.69 -0.44 -0.01
CA ALA A 98 12.44 -0.38 -1.26
C ALA A 98 12.71 1.06 -1.74
N VAL A 99 11.78 1.96 -1.42
CA VAL A 99 11.91 3.40 -1.60
C VAL A 99 11.61 4.09 -0.27
N PRO A 100 12.21 5.26 0.01
CA PRO A 100 11.78 6.05 1.16
C PRO A 100 10.29 6.38 1.06
N ILE A 101 9.58 6.25 2.18
CA ILE A 101 8.29 6.89 2.41
C ILE A 101 8.57 8.39 2.47
N VAL A 102 7.84 9.19 1.71
CA VAL A 102 8.00 10.65 1.68
C VAL A 102 6.76 11.30 2.28
N ASN A 103 6.93 12.39 3.02
CA ASN A 103 5.80 13.17 3.51
C ASN A 103 5.45 14.24 2.47
N LEU A 104 4.29 14.10 1.82
CA LEU A 104 3.88 15.02 0.76
C LEU A 104 2.44 15.50 0.97
N PRO A 105 2.19 16.83 0.94
CA PRO A 105 0.83 17.39 1.04
C PRO A 105 -0.13 16.91 -0.05
N GLY A 106 0.39 16.38 -1.16
CA GLY A 106 -0.40 15.86 -2.28
C GLY A 106 -0.81 14.40 -2.14
N HIS A 107 -0.38 13.68 -1.10
CA HIS A 107 -0.81 12.32 -0.88
C HIS A 107 -2.32 12.24 -0.58
N PRO A 108 -3.03 11.24 -1.13
CA PRO A 108 -4.45 11.08 -0.85
C PRO A 108 -4.71 11.01 0.66
N PHE A 109 -5.58 11.90 1.13
CA PHE A 109 -5.93 12.07 2.56
C PHE A 109 -4.75 12.42 3.48
N GLY A 110 -3.60 12.80 2.93
CA GLY A 110 -2.37 13.08 3.69
C GLY A 110 -1.65 11.84 4.21
N LEU A 111 -1.98 10.65 3.70
CA LEU A 111 -1.40 9.38 4.17
C LEU A 111 -0.18 8.99 3.32
N ASP A 112 0.94 8.74 3.97
CA ASP A 112 2.24 8.52 3.33
C ASP A 112 2.57 7.04 3.11
N PHE A 113 2.01 6.14 3.92
CA PHE A 113 2.23 4.70 3.78
C PHE A 113 1.10 3.89 4.39
N LEU A 114 1.01 2.62 3.98
CA LEU A 114 -0.02 1.67 4.39
C LEU A 114 0.61 0.42 5.01
N ILE A 115 -0.12 -0.22 5.92
CA ILE A 115 0.19 -1.54 6.46
C ILE A 115 -1.03 -2.45 6.26
N PHE A 116 -0.79 -3.64 5.72
CA PHE A 116 -1.81 -4.65 5.44
C PHE A 116 -1.70 -5.80 6.44
N GLY A 117 -2.84 -6.37 6.82
CA GLY A 117 -2.93 -7.43 7.82
C GLY A 117 -3.97 -8.50 7.47
N ASN A 118 -4.51 -9.18 8.49
CA ASN A 118 -5.42 -10.32 8.37
C ASN A 118 -6.91 -9.93 8.55
N ALA A 119 -7.23 -8.68 8.89
CA ALA A 119 -8.61 -8.30 9.17
C ALA A 119 -9.54 -8.56 7.95
N GLY A 120 -10.73 -9.08 8.25
CA GLY A 120 -11.82 -9.29 7.31
C GLY A 120 -13.16 -8.83 7.90
N PHE A 121 -14.10 -8.43 7.04
CA PHE A 121 -15.47 -8.11 7.44
C PHE A 121 -16.26 -9.38 7.75
N VAL A 122 -17.00 -9.38 8.86
CA VAL A 122 -17.89 -10.48 9.20
C VAL A 122 -19.06 -10.52 8.21
N ILE A 123 -19.33 -11.70 7.66
CA ILE A 123 -20.54 -11.98 6.87
C ILE A 123 -21.71 -12.21 7.84
N THR A 124 -22.78 -11.43 7.71
CA THR A 124 -23.92 -11.43 8.63
C THR A 124 -25.17 -12.15 8.09
N ASN A 125 -25.25 -12.38 6.79
CA ASN A 125 -26.36 -13.10 6.15
C ASN A 125 -26.09 -14.60 5.91
N GLY A 126 -24.90 -15.10 6.27
CA GLY A 126 -24.50 -16.49 6.08
C GLY A 126 -24.20 -16.91 4.63
N ASP A 127 -24.12 -15.96 3.69
CA ASP A 127 -23.79 -16.25 2.30
C ASP A 127 -22.28 -16.18 2.05
N TYR A 128 -21.63 -17.33 2.11
CA TYR A 128 -20.19 -17.49 1.83
C TYR A 128 -19.89 -17.81 0.36
N THR A 129 -20.89 -17.74 -0.53
CA THR A 129 -20.76 -18.07 -1.97
C THR A 129 -20.46 -16.85 -2.85
N GLY A 130 -20.18 -15.70 -2.24
CA GLY A 130 -19.88 -14.43 -2.90
C GLY A 130 -20.98 -13.37 -2.77
N GLY A 131 -22.14 -13.69 -2.17
CA GLY A 131 -23.24 -12.76 -1.89
C GLY A 131 -23.29 -12.26 -0.44
N GLY A 132 -22.21 -12.45 0.32
CA GLY A 132 -22.09 -12.00 1.70
C GLY A 132 -22.28 -10.49 1.86
N ILE A 133 -22.91 -10.10 2.97
CA ILE A 133 -22.99 -8.70 3.42
C ILE A 133 -22.42 -8.56 4.82
N THR A 134 -21.94 -7.37 5.18
CA THR A 134 -21.41 -7.07 6.52
C THR A 134 -22.27 -6.07 7.28
N ASP A 135 -22.12 -6.02 8.60
CA ASP A 135 -22.56 -4.90 9.45
C ASP A 135 -21.41 -3.93 9.79
N GLY A 136 -20.22 -4.16 9.21
CA GLY A 136 -19.00 -3.40 9.48
C GLY A 136 -18.15 -3.96 10.63
N SER A 137 -18.58 -5.04 11.27
CA SER A 137 -17.76 -5.75 12.25
C SER A 137 -16.64 -6.56 11.58
N LEU A 138 -15.54 -6.74 12.31
CA LEU A 138 -14.33 -7.38 11.81
C LEU A 138 -14.05 -8.70 12.55
N PHE A 139 -13.39 -9.62 11.84
CA PHE A 139 -12.66 -10.75 12.39
C PHE A 139 -11.19 -10.69 11.93
N GLY A 140 -10.29 -11.41 12.61
CA GLY A 140 -8.86 -11.48 12.23
C GLY A 140 -8.05 -10.23 12.54
N GLN A 141 -8.69 -9.13 12.97
CA GLN A 141 -8.00 -7.90 13.35
C GLN A 141 -7.05 -8.09 14.54
N LEU A 142 -6.09 -7.17 14.64
CA LEU A 142 -5.25 -7.02 15.83
C LEU A 142 -6.10 -7.05 17.11
N VAL A 143 -5.72 -7.96 18.01
CA VAL A 143 -6.27 -8.03 19.36
C VAL A 143 -5.20 -7.50 20.30
N GLY A 144 -5.38 -6.27 20.82
CA GLY A 144 -4.48 -5.67 21.81
C GLY A 144 -3.97 -4.28 21.42
N THR A 145 -2.68 -4.03 21.66
CA THR A 145 -2.07 -2.71 21.51
C THR A 145 -0.78 -2.80 20.71
N SER A 146 -0.67 -1.97 19.67
CA SER A 146 0.55 -1.81 18.89
C SER A 146 1.00 -0.35 18.84
N THR A 147 2.24 -0.15 18.42
CA THR A 147 2.81 1.15 18.13
C THR A 147 3.62 1.06 16.85
N VAL A 148 3.43 2.04 15.97
CA VAL A 148 4.21 2.18 14.75
C VAL A 148 5.32 3.21 15.00
N TRP A 149 6.52 2.83 14.61
CA TRP A 149 7.69 3.68 14.63
C TRP A 149 8.25 3.81 13.22
N VAL A 150 8.83 4.97 12.93
CA VAL A 150 9.48 5.25 11.65
C VAL A 150 10.90 5.77 11.89
N SER A 151 11.79 5.50 10.94
CA SER A 151 13.16 5.98 10.99
C SER A 151 13.67 6.28 9.58
N PRO A 152 14.37 7.43 9.37
CA PRO A 152 15.08 7.69 8.13
C PRO A 152 16.32 6.81 7.93
N ASP A 153 16.97 6.39 9.02
CA ASP A 153 18.37 5.90 9.01
C ASP A 153 18.61 4.62 9.81
N ASN A 154 17.58 4.04 10.44
CA ASN A 154 17.65 2.90 11.36
C ASN A 154 18.45 3.19 12.65
N LEU A 155 18.71 4.46 12.96
CA LEU A 155 19.41 4.90 14.18
C LEU A 155 18.48 5.75 15.06
N ALA A 156 17.88 6.79 14.49
CA ALA A 156 16.90 7.65 15.15
C ALA A 156 15.49 7.16 14.87
N TRP A 157 14.74 6.87 15.93
CA TRP A 157 13.39 6.31 15.83
C TRP A 157 12.35 7.29 16.39
N TYR A 158 11.27 7.46 15.63
CA TYR A 158 10.18 8.36 15.96
C TYR A 158 8.88 7.57 16.06
N ARG A 159 8.15 7.78 17.16
CA ARG A 159 6.87 7.10 17.39
C ARG A 159 5.78 7.86 16.66
N LEU A 160 4.90 7.17 15.95
CA LEU A 160 3.67 7.80 15.46
C LEU A 160 2.69 7.97 16.61
N ASP A 161 2.10 9.16 16.72
CA ASP A 161 1.17 9.51 17.80
C ASP A 161 -0.05 8.57 17.79
N PRO A 162 -0.28 7.76 18.84
CA PRO A 162 -1.39 6.81 18.90
C PRO A 162 -2.76 7.49 18.96
N ALA A 163 -2.83 8.81 19.23
CA ALA A 163 -4.07 9.55 19.15
C ALA A 163 -4.48 9.87 17.71
N LEU A 164 -3.56 9.72 16.74
CA LEU A 164 -3.77 9.99 15.32
C LEU A 164 -3.65 8.70 14.49
N ALA A 165 -2.68 7.85 14.82
CA ALA A 165 -2.41 6.61 14.11
C ALA A 165 -3.53 5.57 14.34
N PRO A 166 -4.07 4.96 13.27
CA PRO A 166 -5.07 3.91 13.42
C PRO A 166 -4.42 2.62 13.98
N PRO A 167 -5.24 1.67 14.46
CA PRO A 167 -4.78 0.30 14.71
C PRO A 167 -4.20 -0.33 13.43
N LEU A 168 -3.14 -1.11 13.59
CA LEU A 168 -2.33 -1.70 12.50
C LEU A 168 -3.13 -2.57 11.51
N ASP A 169 -4.03 -3.37 12.05
CA ASP A 169 -4.86 -4.32 11.30
C ASP A 169 -6.33 -4.01 11.61
N GLY A 170 -6.71 -2.79 11.24
CA GLY A 170 -7.96 -2.16 11.64
C GLY A 170 -9.05 -2.24 10.58
N LEU A 171 -9.96 -1.26 10.65
CA LEU A 171 -10.97 -1.04 9.63
C LEU A 171 -10.27 -0.66 8.32
N TYR A 172 -10.06 -1.63 7.41
CA TYR A 172 -10.00 -1.59 5.94
C TYR A 172 -9.37 -2.91 5.43
N PRO A 173 -10.09 -4.07 5.53
CA PRO A 173 -9.64 -5.35 5.00
C PRO A 173 -9.07 -5.31 3.58
N THR A 174 -8.08 -6.15 3.31
CA THR A 174 -7.40 -6.21 2.01
C THR A 174 -8.37 -6.60 0.88
N ASP A 175 -8.41 -5.80 -0.19
CA ASP A 175 -9.02 -6.18 -1.47
C ASP A 175 -7.93 -6.39 -2.51
N GLY A 176 -7.62 -7.65 -2.79
CA GLY A 176 -6.60 -8.08 -3.73
C GLY A 176 -6.87 -7.66 -5.18
N ALA A 177 -8.07 -7.17 -5.50
CA ALA A 177 -8.41 -6.61 -6.81
C ALA A 177 -8.14 -5.09 -6.92
N GLY A 178 -7.85 -4.41 -5.80
CA GLY A 178 -7.61 -2.97 -5.75
C GLY A 178 -6.14 -2.57 -5.97
N GLU A 179 -5.92 -1.25 -5.94
CA GLU A 179 -4.61 -0.61 -5.99
C GLU A 179 -4.05 -0.43 -4.57
N PHE A 180 -3.01 -1.19 -4.23
CA PHE A 180 -2.38 -1.14 -2.92
C PHE A 180 -1.59 0.14 -2.64
N LEU A 181 -1.37 0.97 -3.65
CA LEU A 181 -0.67 2.25 -3.53
C LEU A 181 -1.61 3.41 -3.15
N LEU A 182 -2.91 3.13 -3.01
CA LEU A 182 -3.95 4.11 -2.77
C LEU A 182 -4.59 3.84 -1.39
N PRO A 183 -4.52 4.75 -0.41
CA PRO A 183 -5.26 4.60 0.84
C PRO A 183 -6.78 4.63 0.63
N VAL A 184 -7.52 3.96 1.52
CA VAL A 184 -8.96 4.18 1.70
C VAL A 184 -9.19 5.53 2.39
N ASN A 185 -10.31 6.20 2.09
CA ASN A 185 -10.70 7.44 2.77
C ASN A 185 -10.83 7.21 4.29
N PRO A 186 -9.98 7.81 5.14
CA PRO A 186 -9.98 7.57 6.58
C PRO A 186 -11.21 8.15 7.30
N ALA A 187 -12.05 8.93 6.61
CA ALA A 187 -13.33 9.41 7.15
C ALA A 187 -14.41 8.31 7.20
N LEU A 188 -14.20 7.16 6.55
CA LEU A 188 -15.12 6.03 6.61
C LEU A 188 -15.04 5.33 7.98
N GLY A 189 -16.20 5.03 8.55
CA GLY A 189 -16.35 4.24 9.77
C GLY A 189 -16.98 2.88 9.49
N SER A 190 -16.99 2.00 10.50
CA SER A 190 -17.59 0.67 10.38
C SER A 190 -19.06 0.72 9.93
N ALA A 191 -19.81 1.71 10.42
CA ALA A 191 -21.22 1.91 10.09
C ALA A 191 -21.46 2.19 8.59
N ASP A 192 -20.48 2.75 7.86
CA ASP A 192 -20.60 3.01 6.43
C ASP A 192 -20.64 1.71 5.61
N PHE A 193 -20.13 0.61 6.17
CA PHE A 193 -20.13 -0.71 5.53
C PHE A 193 -21.38 -1.54 5.83
N ALA A 194 -22.26 -1.07 6.72
CA ALA A 194 -23.42 -1.84 7.16
C ALA A 194 -24.40 -2.12 6.00
N GLY A 195 -24.76 -3.40 5.85
CA GLY A 195 -25.60 -3.91 4.78
C GLY A 195 -24.93 -4.03 3.41
N LEU A 196 -23.64 -3.68 3.28
CA LEU A 196 -22.93 -3.74 2.01
C LEU A 196 -22.36 -5.14 1.76
N GLY A 197 -22.49 -5.59 0.51
CA GLY A 197 -21.68 -6.68 -0.04
C GLY A 197 -20.47 -6.14 -0.80
N LEU A 198 -19.71 -7.05 -1.41
CA LEU A 198 -18.41 -6.74 -2.01
C LEU A 198 -18.44 -5.57 -3.03
N PRO A 199 -19.44 -5.44 -3.93
CA PRO A 199 -19.53 -4.27 -4.82
C PRO A 199 -19.70 -2.93 -4.10
N GLY A 200 -20.46 -2.91 -2.99
CA GLY A 200 -20.67 -1.71 -2.18
C GLY A 200 -19.40 -1.31 -1.44
N ILE A 201 -18.70 -2.28 -0.84
CA ILE A 201 -17.41 -2.06 -0.18
C ILE A 201 -16.39 -1.47 -1.18
N ARG A 202 -16.27 -2.07 -2.36
CA ARG A 202 -15.39 -1.59 -3.45
C ARG A 202 -15.71 -0.18 -3.92
N ALA A 203 -17.00 0.18 -3.95
CA ALA A 203 -17.41 1.54 -4.29
C ALA A 203 -16.92 2.56 -3.25
N LEU A 204 -16.95 2.20 -1.95
CA LEU A 204 -16.39 3.04 -0.88
C LEU A 204 -14.85 3.09 -0.90
N TYR A 205 -14.19 1.99 -1.27
CA TYR A 205 -12.73 1.95 -1.42
C TYR A 205 -12.22 2.80 -2.59
N ALA A 206 -13.09 3.12 -3.56
CA ALA A 206 -12.78 3.98 -4.70
C ALA A 206 -11.50 3.54 -5.46
N GLY A 207 -11.29 2.23 -5.58
CA GLY A 207 -10.14 1.63 -6.25
C GLY A 207 -8.96 1.28 -5.33
N SER A 208 -8.98 1.68 -4.06
CA SER A 208 -7.99 1.25 -3.06
C SER A 208 -8.05 -0.27 -2.84
N GLY A 209 -6.90 -0.86 -2.52
CA GLY A 209 -6.79 -2.24 -2.06
C GLY A 209 -6.96 -2.43 -0.55
N GLY A 210 -7.30 -1.40 0.23
CA GLY A 210 -7.43 -1.47 1.69
C GLY A 210 -6.17 -1.06 2.45
N GLY A 211 -5.99 -1.63 3.65
CA GLY A 211 -4.86 -1.38 4.53
C GLY A 211 -5.02 -0.17 5.44
N ALA A 212 -4.34 -0.20 6.59
CA ALA A 212 -4.31 0.92 7.54
C ALA A 212 -3.31 1.98 7.06
N GLY A 213 -3.77 3.23 6.92
CA GLY A 213 -2.94 4.33 6.45
C GLY A 213 -2.28 5.14 7.57
N PHE A 214 -1.05 5.59 7.32
CA PHE A 214 -0.22 6.32 8.28
C PHE A 214 0.46 7.53 7.62
N ASP A 215 0.71 8.57 8.43
CA ASP A 215 1.31 9.85 8.01
C ASP A 215 2.54 10.15 8.89
N LEU A 216 3.64 10.54 8.25
CA LEU A 216 4.90 10.87 8.91
C LEU A 216 4.79 12.15 9.76
N ALA A 217 3.84 13.04 9.50
CA ALA A 217 3.55 14.21 10.33
C ALA A 217 3.06 13.85 11.74
N TRP A 218 2.67 12.58 11.96
CA TRP A 218 2.30 12.08 13.29
C TRP A 218 3.51 11.70 14.14
N ALA A 219 4.73 11.81 13.61
CA ALA A 219 5.95 11.47 14.32
C ALA A 219 6.17 12.34 15.57
N ARG A 220 6.64 11.68 16.63
CA ARG A 220 7.00 12.25 17.92
C ARG A 220 8.42 11.79 18.30
N ASP A 221 9.20 12.69 18.90
CA ASP A 221 10.50 12.35 19.50
C ASP A 221 10.33 11.59 20.83
N ALA A 222 11.47 11.25 21.46
CA ALA A 222 11.48 10.56 22.75
C ALA A 222 10.84 11.36 23.91
N ASN A 223 10.69 12.67 23.77
CA ASN A 223 10.02 13.55 24.75
C ASN A 223 8.53 13.75 24.41
N GLY A 224 8.01 13.09 23.38
CA GLY A 224 6.64 13.23 22.91
C GLY A 224 6.39 14.56 22.17
N GLN A 225 7.41 15.25 21.70
CA GLN A 225 7.24 16.47 20.90
C GLN A 225 7.06 16.13 19.42
N PRO A 226 6.17 16.84 18.68
CA PRO A 226 6.04 16.69 17.25
C PRO A 226 7.36 16.88 16.51
N VAL A 227 7.65 16.01 15.54
CA VAL A 227 8.81 16.13 14.65
C VAL A 227 8.33 16.14 13.21
N SER A 228 8.86 17.07 12.41
CA SER A 228 8.66 17.07 10.97
C SER A 228 9.70 16.15 10.32
N LEU A 229 9.23 15.10 9.65
CA LEU A 229 10.04 14.18 8.87
C LEU A 229 9.67 14.33 7.40
N ASP A 230 10.64 14.66 6.55
CA ASP A 230 10.45 14.71 5.09
C ASP A 230 10.37 13.31 4.49
N SER A 231 11.05 12.34 5.10
CA SER A 231 11.02 10.94 4.67
C SER A 231 11.40 9.96 5.78
N ALA A 232 11.00 8.70 5.60
CA ALA A 232 11.43 7.56 6.41
C ALA A 232 11.77 6.36 5.51
N ARG A 233 12.79 5.59 5.87
CA ARG A 233 13.20 4.40 5.10
C ARG A 233 12.90 3.09 5.82
N PHE A 234 12.66 3.17 7.12
CA PHE A 234 12.41 2.03 7.98
C PHE A 234 11.11 2.23 8.74
N VAL A 235 10.35 1.14 8.87
CA VAL A 235 9.12 1.07 9.65
C VAL A 235 9.28 -0.06 10.65
N ARG A 236 8.87 0.18 11.90
CA ARG A 236 8.76 -0.84 12.93
C ARG A 236 7.36 -0.88 13.47
N VAL A 237 6.82 -2.08 13.57
CA VAL A 237 5.64 -2.40 14.36
C VAL A 237 6.10 -3.04 15.64
N GLU A 238 5.70 -2.49 16.78
CA GLU A 238 5.88 -3.06 18.10
C GLU A 238 4.52 -3.42 18.68
N VAL A 239 4.38 -4.62 19.24
CA VAL A 239 3.14 -5.08 19.86
C VAL A 239 3.37 -5.19 21.35
N SER A 240 2.73 -4.33 22.13
CA SER A 240 2.87 -4.32 23.60
C SER A 240 1.81 -5.19 24.29
N GLY A 241 0.69 -5.47 23.63
CA GLY A 241 -0.36 -6.34 24.13
C GLY A 241 -1.01 -7.16 23.02
N GLY A 242 -1.32 -8.42 23.33
CA GLY A 242 -1.97 -9.37 22.43
C GLY A 242 -1.12 -9.73 21.19
N HIS A 243 -1.66 -9.63 19.98
CA HIS A 243 -0.95 -9.97 18.74
C HIS A 243 -1.45 -9.19 17.52
N ALA A 244 -0.62 -9.16 16.48
CA ALA A 244 -0.93 -8.65 15.15
C ALA A 244 -0.40 -9.62 14.07
N GLU A 245 -1.13 -9.78 12.98
CA GLU A 245 -0.68 -10.44 11.76
C GLU A 245 -0.47 -9.40 10.66
N ILE A 246 0.67 -9.46 9.97
CA ILE A 246 1.11 -8.46 9.00
C ILE A 246 1.38 -9.15 7.67
N ASP A 247 0.77 -8.63 6.61
CA ASP A 247 0.93 -9.10 5.22
C ASP A 247 1.96 -8.26 4.47
N ALA A 248 1.93 -6.93 4.59
CA ALA A 248 2.83 -6.06 3.84
C ALA A 248 2.91 -4.62 4.36
N PHE A 249 3.95 -3.91 3.93
CA PHE A 249 4.14 -2.48 4.10
C PHE A 249 4.28 -1.81 2.73
N VAL A 250 3.59 -0.68 2.53
CA VAL A 250 3.50 -0.02 1.23
C VAL A 250 3.69 1.49 1.36
N ALA A 251 4.65 2.07 0.66
CA ALA A 251 4.79 3.52 0.52
C ALA A 251 3.77 4.05 -0.50
N VAL A 252 3.10 5.15 -0.17
CA VAL A 252 2.22 5.86 -1.11
C VAL A 252 3.10 6.67 -2.06
N PRO A 253 2.93 6.53 -3.39
CA PRO A 253 3.78 7.21 -4.35
C PRO A 253 3.42 8.69 -4.51
N GLU A 254 4.40 9.48 -4.93
CA GLU A 254 4.15 10.88 -5.27
C GLU A 254 3.10 11.01 -6.39
N PRO A 255 2.21 12.02 -6.37
CA PRO A 255 1.20 12.23 -7.41
C PRO A 255 1.76 12.38 -8.84
N SER A 256 3.05 12.75 -8.97
CA SER A 256 3.75 12.94 -10.25
C SER A 256 3.97 11.62 -11.01
N ALA A 257 4.11 10.49 -10.31
CA ALA A 257 4.26 9.18 -10.92
C ALA A 257 3.03 8.77 -11.75
N LEU A 258 1.82 9.13 -11.28
CA LEU A 258 0.56 8.85 -11.98
C LEU A 258 0.31 9.82 -13.14
N SER A 259 0.69 11.09 -12.99
CA SER A 259 0.46 12.12 -14.00
C SER A 259 1.41 12.03 -15.20
N LEU A 260 2.63 11.53 -15.03
CA LEU A 260 3.56 11.27 -16.14
C LEU A 260 3.10 10.10 -17.03
N VAL A 261 2.49 9.07 -16.46
CA VAL A 261 1.88 7.95 -17.23
C VAL A 261 0.70 8.47 -18.06
N GLY A 262 -0.18 9.29 -17.45
CA GLY A 262 -1.31 9.90 -18.16
C GLY A 262 -0.89 10.82 -19.32
N LEU A 263 0.14 11.64 -19.12
CA LEU A 263 0.70 12.50 -20.17
C LEU A 263 1.37 11.70 -21.29
N ALA A 264 2.07 10.60 -20.97
CA ALA A 264 2.68 9.73 -21.97
C ALA A 264 1.62 9.05 -22.85
N VAL A 265 0.52 8.56 -22.27
CA VAL A 265 -0.61 7.95 -23.00
C VAL A 265 -1.33 9.00 -23.85
N ALA A 266 -1.59 10.19 -23.31
CA ALA A 266 -2.22 11.27 -24.06
C ALA A 266 -1.36 11.76 -25.24
N MET A 267 -0.04 11.83 -25.08
CA MET A 267 0.88 12.15 -26.16
C MET A 267 0.94 11.05 -27.23
N ALA A 268 0.94 9.77 -26.83
CA ALA A 268 0.90 8.64 -27.76
C ALA A 268 -0.41 8.60 -28.57
N LEU A 269 -1.55 8.86 -27.93
CA LEU A 269 -2.86 8.92 -28.60
C LEU A 269 -3.02 10.17 -29.46
N GLY A 270 -2.51 11.33 -29.03
CA GLY A 270 -2.52 12.57 -29.80
C GLY A 270 -1.66 12.51 -31.06
N TRP A 271 -0.60 11.69 -31.07
CA TRP A 271 0.23 11.43 -32.25
C TRP A 271 -0.38 10.42 -33.22
N ALA A 272 -1.28 9.55 -32.75
CA ALA A 272 -1.96 8.56 -33.59
C ALA A 272 -3.20 9.11 -34.33
N TRP A 273 -3.65 10.32 -34.03
CA TRP A 273 -4.82 10.92 -34.69
C TRP A 273 -4.48 11.39 -36.12
N PRO A 274 -5.10 10.82 -37.18
CA PRO A 274 -4.86 11.28 -38.53
C PRO A 274 -5.42 12.69 -38.70
N ARG A 275 -4.55 13.68 -38.96
CA ARG A 275 -5.00 15.00 -39.43
C ARG A 275 -5.56 14.85 -40.83
N SER A 276 -6.87 14.66 -40.94
CA SER A 276 -7.56 14.67 -42.23
C SER A 276 -7.38 16.05 -42.87
N GLN A 277 -6.60 16.08 -43.94
CA GLN A 277 -6.39 17.28 -44.76
C GLN A 277 -7.71 17.62 -45.45
N VAL A 278 -8.38 18.67 -44.98
CA VAL A 278 -9.51 19.30 -45.67
C VAL A 278 -8.98 19.89 -46.98
N ARG A 279 -9.07 19.13 -48.08
CA ARG A 279 -8.89 19.70 -49.43
C ARG A 279 -10.17 20.43 -49.82
N ARG A 280 -10.17 21.76 -49.72
CA ARG A 280 -11.10 22.62 -50.47
C ARG A 280 -10.85 22.39 -51.96
N LYS A 281 -11.86 21.90 -52.68
CA LYS A 281 -11.89 21.96 -54.15
C LYS A 281 -12.46 23.31 -54.56
N LEU A 282 -11.68 24.05 -55.35
CA LEU A 282 -12.18 25.00 -56.34
C LEU A 282 -12.81 24.22 -57.49
#